data_AF-A0A812ZJW5-F1
#
_entry.id   AF-A0A812ZJW5-F1
#
_cell.length_a   1.000
_cell.length_b   1.000
_cell.length_c   1.000
_cell.angle_alpha   90.00
_cell.angle_beta   90.00
_cell.angle_gamma   90.00
#
_symmetry.space_group_name_H-M   'P 1'
#
loop_
_entity.id
_entity.type
_entity.pdbx_description
1 polymer ?
#
loop_
_entity_poly.entity_id
_entity_poly.type
_entity_poly.pdbx_seq_one_letter_code
_entity_poly.pdbx_strand_id
1 'polypeptide(L)'
;MVPCNPGSLGHPSLCTRPCIYVAKNGACHVEGCNFCHMIHDVPVMKLNQRQRYVLQKLDVKEKLDVILAAVRAGLDREGLTHEAGRLLQLLEEEASNHAEHGLLRSHKKQVYDLRKALMRMSLADSIKSFEDVLPNQVLESFQDLRQRYQAKAPRNQSRRFCS
;
A
#
# COMPACT_ATOMS: atom_id res chain seq x y z
N MET A 1 -21.46 3.50 -16.49
CA MET A 1 -20.03 3.85 -16.34
C MET A 1 -19.80 4.11 -14.86
N VAL A 2 -18.84 3.44 -14.23
CA VAL A 2 -18.55 3.69 -12.80
C VAL A 2 -17.61 4.90 -12.74
N PRO A 3 -18.00 6.00 -12.07
CA PRO A 3 -17.17 7.19 -12.02
C PRO A 3 -15.85 6.89 -11.31
N CYS A 4 -14.78 7.28 -11.98
CA CYS A 4 -13.41 7.37 -11.49
C CYS A 4 -13.40 8.22 -10.21
N ASN A 5 -13.09 7.62 -9.07
CA ASN A 5 -13.07 8.33 -7.79
C ASN A 5 -11.63 8.52 -7.29
N PRO A 6 -11.39 9.37 -6.26
CA PRO A 6 -10.04 9.57 -5.72
C PRO A 6 -9.37 8.27 -5.24
N GLY A 7 -10.17 7.28 -4.86
CA GLY A 7 -9.69 5.94 -4.52
C GLY A 7 -9.08 5.18 -5.70
N SER A 8 -9.57 5.40 -6.91
CA SER A 8 -9.07 4.79 -8.14
C SER A 8 -7.71 5.30 -8.60
N LEU A 9 -7.23 6.43 -8.04
CA LEU A 9 -5.91 6.97 -8.38
C LEU A 9 -4.82 5.93 -8.05
N GLY A 10 -3.99 5.60 -9.03
CA GLY A 10 -2.93 4.61 -8.88
C GLY A 10 -3.35 3.15 -9.19
N HIS A 11 -4.55 2.89 -9.70
CA HIS A 11 -4.98 1.54 -10.08
C HIS A 11 -4.08 0.93 -11.18
N PRO A 12 -3.79 -0.39 -11.17
CA PRO A 12 -4.28 -1.42 -10.23
C PRO A 12 -3.46 -1.58 -8.94
N SER A 13 -2.22 -1.13 -8.93
CA SER A 13 -1.24 -1.57 -7.94
C SER A 13 -1.11 -0.63 -6.74
N LEU A 14 -1.48 0.63 -6.93
CA LEU A 14 -1.37 1.71 -5.95
C LEU A 14 -2.72 2.34 -5.59
N CYS A 15 -3.84 1.85 -6.11
CA CYS A 15 -5.16 2.38 -5.74
C CYS A 15 -5.51 2.06 -4.28
N THR A 16 -6.48 2.79 -3.72
CA THR A 16 -7.02 2.39 -2.42
C THR A 16 -7.77 1.06 -2.53
N ARG A 17 -8.11 0.47 -1.38
CA ARG A 17 -8.92 -0.75 -1.35
C ARG A 17 -10.16 -0.62 -2.26
N PRO A 18 -10.58 -1.72 -2.94
CA PRO A 18 -11.79 -1.74 -3.75
C PRO A 18 -13.03 -1.33 -2.96
N CYS A 19 -13.91 -0.60 -3.62
CA CYS A 19 -15.21 -0.25 -3.09
C CYS A 19 -16.09 -1.49 -2.99
N ILE A 20 -16.61 -1.77 -1.80
CA ILE A 20 -17.45 -2.95 -1.55
C ILE A 20 -18.77 -2.90 -2.34
N TYR A 21 -19.30 -1.71 -2.62
CA TYR A 21 -20.54 -1.55 -3.37
C TYR A 21 -20.31 -1.82 -4.85
N VAL A 22 -19.23 -1.29 -5.43
CA VAL A 22 -18.84 -1.61 -6.81
C VAL A 22 -18.53 -3.09 -6.95
N ALA A 23 -17.76 -3.67 -6.03
CA ALA A 23 -17.37 -5.08 -6.10
C ALA A 23 -18.58 -6.04 -6.00
N LYS A 24 -19.63 -5.68 -5.26
CA LYS A 24 -20.83 -6.52 -5.10
C LYS A 24 -21.90 -6.25 -6.15
N ASN A 25 -22.15 -4.98 -6.46
CA ASN A 25 -23.34 -4.53 -7.18
C ASN A 25 -23.00 -3.82 -8.49
N GLY A 26 -21.73 -3.63 -8.83
CA GLY A 26 -21.28 -2.90 -10.02
C GLY A 26 -21.43 -1.38 -9.94
N ALA A 27 -21.99 -0.84 -8.86
CA ALA A 27 -22.22 0.59 -8.68
C ALA A 27 -22.06 1.03 -7.21
N CYS A 28 -21.70 2.29 -7.01
CA CYS A 28 -21.60 2.95 -5.72
C CYS A 28 -22.37 4.27 -5.78
N HIS A 29 -23.30 4.48 -4.85
CA HIS A 29 -24.10 5.71 -4.73
C HIS A 29 -23.72 6.53 -3.48
N VAL A 30 -22.58 6.22 -2.86
CA VAL A 30 -22.10 6.95 -1.69
C VAL A 30 -21.37 8.20 -2.15
N GLU A 31 -21.92 9.36 -1.81
CA GLU A 31 -21.25 10.64 -2.01
C GLU A 31 -19.95 10.70 -1.19
N GLY A 32 -18.87 11.18 -1.80
CA GLY A 32 -17.56 11.25 -1.15
C GLY A 32 -16.86 9.88 -0.96
N CYS A 33 -17.25 8.84 -1.70
CA CYS A 33 -16.54 7.55 -1.61
C CYS A 33 -15.06 7.69 -2.04
N ASN A 34 -14.14 7.25 -1.19
CA ASN A 34 -12.69 7.30 -1.40
C ASN A 34 -12.06 5.91 -1.69
N PHE A 35 -12.87 4.90 -1.99
CA PHE A 35 -12.43 3.53 -2.30
C PHE A 35 -12.39 3.26 -3.80
N CYS A 36 -11.41 2.53 -4.30
CA CYS A 36 -11.27 2.31 -5.74
C CYS A 36 -12.55 1.73 -6.38
N HIS A 37 -13.03 2.42 -7.41
CA HIS A 37 -14.23 2.08 -8.18
C HIS A 37 -13.93 1.24 -9.44
N MET A 38 -12.66 0.90 -9.66
CA MET A 38 -12.26 0.03 -10.77
C MET A 38 -12.49 -1.45 -10.41
N ILE A 39 -12.58 -2.30 -11.43
CA ILE A 39 -12.67 -3.75 -11.25
C ILE A 39 -11.30 -4.26 -10.78
N HIS A 40 -11.31 -5.13 -9.77
CA HIS A 40 -10.09 -5.81 -9.31
C HIS A 40 -10.30 -7.31 -9.43
N ASP A 41 -9.46 -7.95 -10.23
CA ASP A 41 -9.54 -9.40 -10.47
C ASP A 41 -8.95 -10.21 -9.30
N VAL A 42 -8.17 -9.54 -8.44
CA VAL A 42 -7.48 -10.16 -7.30
C VAL A 42 -8.15 -9.75 -5.99
N PRO A 43 -8.47 -10.71 -5.10
CA PRO A 43 -8.98 -10.40 -3.77
C PRO A 43 -7.98 -9.58 -2.95
N VAL A 44 -8.48 -8.62 -2.18
CA VAL A 44 -7.66 -7.89 -1.20
C VAL A 44 -7.12 -8.88 -0.17
N MET A 45 -5.81 -9.05 -0.16
CA MET A 45 -5.13 -9.84 0.86
C MET A 45 -5.13 -9.05 2.17
N LYS A 46 -5.69 -9.65 3.23
CA LYS A 46 -5.71 -9.07 4.57
C LYS A 46 -4.76 -9.84 5.48
N LEU A 47 -4.09 -9.12 6.37
CA LEU A 47 -3.35 -9.74 7.46
C LEU A 47 -4.30 -10.55 8.36
N ASN A 48 -3.91 -11.79 8.64
CA ASN A 48 -4.67 -12.63 9.56
C ASN A 48 -4.55 -12.13 11.02
N GLN A 49 -5.34 -12.69 11.93
CA GLN A 49 -5.35 -12.25 13.33
C GLN A 49 -3.97 -12.34 13.99
N ARG A 50 -3.22 -13.42 13.73
CA ARG A 50 -1.87 -13.62 14.28
C ARG A 50 -0.88 -12.59 13.74
N GLN A 51 -0.93 -12.29 12.44
CA GLN A 51 -0.07 -11.30 11.79
C GLN A 51 -0.37 -9.89 12.30
N ARG A 52 -1.65 -9.53 12.47
CA ARG A 52 -2.05 -8.25 13.09
C ARG A 52 -1.56 -8.13 14.53
N TYR A 53 -1.68 -9.20 15.31
CA TYR A 53 -1.14 -9.23 16.68
C TYR A 53 0.36 -9.00 16.71
N VAL A 54 1.12 -9.68 15.83
CA VAL A 54 2.57 -9.50 15.72
C VAL A 54 2.91 -8.07 15.33
N LEU A 55 2.24 -7.51 14.31
CA LEU A 55 2.44 -6.14 13.85
C LEU A 55 2.21 -5.10 14.98
N GLN A 56 1.20 -5.31 15.83
CA GLN A 56 0.93 -4.45 16.99
C GLN A 56 1.98 -4.55 18.10
N LYS A 57 2.74 -5.65 18.14
CA LYS A 57 3.79 -5.89 19.14
C LYS A 57 5.17 -5.43 18.68
N LEU A 58 5.34 -5.18 17.39
CA LEU A 58 6.57 -4.60 16.85
C LEU A 58 6.73 -3.17 17.36
N ASP A 59 7.97 -2.81 17.70
CA ASP A 59 8.31 -1.42 17.93
C ASP A 59 8.33 -0.61 16.62
N VAL A 60 8.55 0.69 16.74
CA VAL A 60 8.52 1.60 15.58
C VAL A 60 9.62 1.25 14.57
N LYS A 61 10.84 0.95 15.02
CA LYS A 61 11.97 0.58 14.15
C LYS A 61 11.68 -0.71 13.40
N GLU A 62 11.20 -1.73 14.09
CA GLU A 62 10.83 -3.02 13.52
C GLU A 62 9.70 -2.88 12.49
N LYS A 63 8.69 -2.05 12.79
CA LYS A 63 7.62 -1.73 11.85
C LYS A 63 8.19 -1.08 10.58
N LEU A 64 9.06 -0.08 10.73
CA LEU A 64 9.70 0.64 9.62
C LEU A 64 10.54 -0.30 8.75
N ASP A 65 11.31 -1.21 9.34
CA ASP A 65 12.11 -2.19 8.60
C ASP A 65 11.23 -3.18 7.82
N VAL A 66 10.14 -3.64 8.43
CA VAL A 66 9.19 -4.56 7.79
C VAL A 66 8.48 -3.89 6.62
N ILE A 67 7.98 -2.66 6.80
CA ILE A 67 7.30 -1.93 5.71
C ILE A 67 8.28 -1.51 4.62
N LEU A 68 9.50 -1.06 4.95
CA LEU A 68 10.51 -0.70 3.96
C LEU A 68 10.84 -1.90 3.06
N ALA A 69 11.03 -3.08 3.63
CA ALA A 69 11.26 -4.30 2.87
C ALA A 69 10.06 -4.67 1.97
N ALA A 70 8.83 -4.53 2.47
CA ALA A 70 7.63 -4.80 1.70
C ALA A 70 7.42 -3.77 0.57
N VAL A 71 7.70 -2.49 0.83
CA VAL A 71 7.59 -1.39 -0.14
C VAL A 71 8.59 -1.55 -1.27
N ARG A 72 9.87 -1.81 -0.96
CA ARG A 72 10.89 -2.10 -1.97
C ARG A 72 10.49 -3.27 -2.87
N ALA A 73 10.06 -4.38 -2.26
CA ALA A 73 9.60 -5.54 -3.02
C ALA A 73 8.33 -5.25 -3.84
N GLY A 74 7.43 -4.40 -3.35
CA GLY A 74 6.25 -3.95 -4.08
C GLY A 74 6.61 -3.10 -5.30
N LEU A 75 7.45 -2.09 -5.10
CA LEU A 75 7.91 -1.19 -6.17
C LEU A 75 8.67 -1.92 -7.26
N ASP A 76 9.52 -2.89 -6.89
CA ASP A 76 10.27 -3.71 -7.83
C ASP A 76 9.34 -4.55 -8.73
N ARG A 77 8.30 -5.18 -8.15
CA ARG A 77 7.29 -5.93 -8.92
C ARG A 77 6.54 -5.06 -9.92
N GLU A 78 6.28 -3.80 -9.56
CA GLU A 78 5.58 -2.85 -10.43
C GLU A 78 6.50 -2.09 -11.38
N GLY A 79 7.82 -2.27 -11.27
CA GLY A 79 8.82 -1.53 -12.05
C GLY A 79 8.88 -0.03 -11.73
N LEU A 80 8.53 0.36 -10.49
CA LEU A 80 8.40 1.75 -10.05
C LEU A 80 9.52 2.24 -9.13
N THR A 81 10.58 1.44 -8.96
CA THR A 81 11.68 1.74 -8.03
C THR A 81 12.30 3.12 -8.30
N HIS A 82 12.44 3.51 -9.57
CA HIS A 82 13.02 4.81 -9.93
C HIS A 82 12.07 5.99 -9.64
N GLU A 83 10.78 5.85 -9.97
CA GLU A 83 9.76 6.87 -9.75
C GLU A 83 9.47 7.14 -8.27
N ALA A 84 9.68 6.10 -7.45
CA ALA A 84 9.45 6.10 -6.01
C ALA A 84 10.70 6.46 -5.20
N GLY A 85 11.76 6.99 -5.82
CA GLY A 85 13.01 7.33 -5.12
C GLY A 85 12.80 8.20 -3.88
N ARG A 86 11.97 9.26 -3.96
CA ARG A 86 11.63 10.10 -2.81
C ARG A 86 10.91 9.35 -1.69
N LEU A 87 9.99 8.44 -2.04
CA LEU A 87 9.25 7.63 -1.06
C LEU A 87 10.21 6.68 -0.31
N LEU A 88 11.12 6.04 -1.04
CA LEU A 88 12.12 5.15 -0.46
C LEU A 88 13.10 5.90 0.44
N GLN A 89 13.59 7.05 -0.02
CA GLN A 89 14.48 7.89 0.76
C GLN A 89 13.85 8.31 2.10
N LEU A 90 12.61 8.80 2.09
CA LEU A 90 11.92 9.22 3.32
C LEU A 90 11.70 8.04 4.29
N LEU A 91 11.38 6.85 3.78
CA LEU A 91 11.25 5.65 4.62
C LEU A 91 12.58 5.20 5.20
N GLU A 92 13.68 5.29 4.44
CA GLU A 92 15.02 4.93 4.89
C GLU A 92 15.56 5.91 5.93
N GLU A 93 15.36 7.21 5.71
CA GLU A 93 15.68 8.27 6.67
C GLU A 93 14.91 8.06 7.98
N GLU A 94 13.59 7.84 7.89
CA GLU A 94 12.77 7.55 9.06
C GLU A 94 13.26 6.30 9.78
N ALA A 95 13.50 5.19 9.07
CA ALA A 95 14.03 3.96 9.67
C ALA A 95 15.39 4.17 10.35
N SER A 96 16.25 5.06 9.84
CA SER A 96 17.57 5.34 10.41
C SER A 96 17.52 6.21 11.67
N ASN A 97 16.46 7.02 11.83
CA ASN A 97 16.27 7.89 12.98
C ASN A 97 15.83 7.14 14.26
N HIS A 98 15.32 5.92 14.12
CA HIS A 98 14.92 5.10 15.27
C HIS A 98 16.04 4.18 15.70
N ALA A 99 16.39 4.23 16.99
CA ALA A 99 17.39 3.35 17.58
C ALA A 99 16.93 1.88 17.54
N GLU A 100 17.88 0.95 17.42
CA GLU A 100 17.57 -0.47 17.48
C GLU A 100 17.11 -0.87 18.89
N HIS A 101 15.84 -1.26 19.04
CA HIS A 101 15.36 -1.92 20.25
C HIS A 101 15.03 -3.39 19.92
N GLY A 102 15.75 -4.31 20.55
CA GLY A 102 15.90 -5.69 20.07
C GLY A 102 14.79 -6.67 20.48
N LEU A 103 13.54 -6.49 20.06
CA LEU A 103 12.48 -7.51 20.22
C LEU A 103 12.53 -8.62 19.14
N LEU A 104 13.14 -8.35 17.97
CA LEU A 104 13.30 -9.29 16.85
C LEU A 104 13.94 -10.64 17.22
N ARG A 105 14.67 -10.74 18.33
CA ARG A 105 15.29 -12.02 18.72
C ARG A 105 14.26 -13.09 19.08
N SER A 106 13.12 -12.72 19.67
CA SER A 106 12.16 -13.70 20.23
C SER A 106 11.06 -14.13 19.25
N HIS A 107 10.78 -13.35 18.19
CA HIS A 107 9.65 -13.59 17.27
C HIS A 107 10.05 -13.74 15.79
N LYS A 108 11.29 -14.14 15.49
CA LYS A 108 11.84 -14.23 14.12
C LYS A 108 10.91 -14.90 13.10
N LYS A 109 10.31 -16.04 13.45
CA LYS A 109 9.41 -16.78 12.54
C LYS A 109 8.14 -15.98 12.23
N GLN A 110 7.52 -15.41 13.26
CA GLN A 110 6.30 -14.63 13.11
C GLN A 110 6.53 -13.36 12.29
N VAL A 111 7.67 -12.70 12.49
CA VAL A 111 8.07 -11.52 11.69
C VAL A 111 8.34 -11.90 10.24
N TYR A 112 8.99 -13.04 10.00
CA TYR A 112 9.17 -13.57 8.66
C TYR A 112 7.83 -13.85 7.95
N ASP A 113 6.88 -14.50 8.63
CA ASP A 113 5.55 -14.78 8.09
C ASP A 113 4.75 -13.49 7.80
N LEU A 114 4.89 -12.48 8.66
CA LEU A 114 4.31 -11.14 8.45
C LEU A 114 4.91 -10.47 7.21
N ARG A 115 6.24 -10.41 7.10
CA ARG A 115 6.95 -9.83 5.95
C ARG A 115 6.54 -10.52 4.65
N LYS A 116 6.45 -11.86 4.66
CA LYS A 116 6.02 -12.65 3.50
C LYS A 116 4.59 -12.33 3.08
N ALA A 117 3.69 -12.09 4.03
CA ALA A 117 2.32 -11.70 3.74
C ALA A 117 2.25 -10.29 3.12
N LEU A 118 2.96 -9.33 3.71
CA LEU A 118 3.03 -7.96 3.19
C LEU A 118 3.61 -7.91 1.77
N MET A 119 4.66 -8.70 1.50
CA MET A 119 5.23 -8.78 0.14
C MET A 119 4.24 -9.33 -0.91
N ARG A 120 3.16 -10.01 -0.51
CA ARG A 120 2.14 -10.51 -1.45
C ARG A 120 0.94 -9.58 -1.60
N MET A 121 0.81 -8.60 -0.70
CA MET A 121 -0.23 -7.60 -0.75
C MET A 121 0.07 -6.57 -1.85
N SER A 122 -0.95 -5.79 -2.22
CA SER A 122 -0.73 -4.58 -3.01
C SER A 122 0.16 -3.61 -2.24
N LEU A 123 0.84 -2.70 -2.95
CA LEU A 123 1.69 -1.71 -2.30
C LEU A 123 0.84 -0.78 -1.41
N ALA A 124 -0.35 -0.41 -1.89
CA ALA A 124 -1.29 0.42 -1.14
C ALA A 124 -1.77 -0.25 0.16
N ASP A 125 -2.13 -1.53 0.14
CA ASP A 125 -2.57 -2.24 1.34
C ASP A 125 -1.42 -2.42 2.34
N SER A 126 -0.20 -2.63 1.85
CA SER A 126 0.99 -2.69 2.70
C SER A 126 1.20 -1.37 3.42
N ILE A 127 1.22 -0.24 2.72
CA ILE A 127 1.40 1.09 3.33
C ILE A 127 0.26 1.42 4.29
N LYS A 128 -0.99 1.11 3.92
CA LYS A 128 -2.16 1.36 4.78
C LYS A 128 -2.11 0.58 6.10
N SER A 129 -1.42 -0.56 6.13
CA SER A 129 -1.26 -1.35 7.37
C SER A 129 -0.33 -0.69 8.40
N PHE A 130 0.42 0.35 8.03
CA PHE A 130 1.40 1.05 8.86
C PHE A 130 1.12 2.55 8.98
N GLU A 131 -0.06 3.02 8.58
CA GLU A 131 -0.41 4.44 8.59
C GLU A 131 -0.30 5.09 9.98
N ASP A 132 -0.38 4.30 11.06
CA ASP A 132 -0.20 4.74 12.44
C ASP A 132 1.23 5.17 12.79
N VAL A 133 2.23 4.70 12.05
CA VAL A 133 3.65 4.97 12.32
C VAL A 133 4.35 5.76 11.23
N LEU A 134 3.74 5.92 10.06
CA LEU A 134 4.37 6.61 8.94
C LEU A 134 4.21 8.13 9.08
N PRO A 135 5.30 8.92 8.93
CA PRO A 135 5.22 10.36 8.87
C PRO A 135 4.33 10.85 7.72
N ASN A 136 3.68 12.00 7.90
CA ASN A 136 2.84 12.61 6.85
C ASN A 136 3.58 12.80 5.52
N GLN A 137 4.88 13.13 5.57
CA GLN A 137 5.70 13.31 4.37
C GLN A 137 5.82 12.02 3.54
N VAL A 138 5.88 10.85 4.20
CA VAL A 138 5.87 9.55 3.53
C VAL A 138 4.53 9.31 2.86
N LEU A 139 3.43 9.59 3.57
CA LEU A 139 2.07 9.42 3.04
C LEU A 139 1.80 10.35 1.86
N GLU A 140 2.24 11.60 1.92
CA GLU A 140 2.17 12.57 0.82
C GLU A 140 3.00 12.11 -0.39
N SER A 141 4.25 11.70 -0.16
CA SER A 141 5.09 11.17 -1.25
C SER A 141 4.49 9.92 -1.91
N PHE A 142 3.75 9.10 -1.15
CA PHE A 142 3.01 7.98 -1.70
C PHE A 142 1.79 8.45 -2.52
N GLN A 143 1.06 9.47 -2.07
CA GLN A 143 -0.03 10.07 -2.85
C GLN A 143 0.47 10.66 -4.18
N ASP A 144 1.61 11.36 -4.17
CA ASP A 144 2.24 11.88 -5.39
C ASP A 144 2.62 10.76 -6.37
N LEU A 145 3.12 9.64 -5.84
CA LEU A 145 3.42 8.47 -6.65
C LEU A 145 2.15 7.88 -7.28
N ARG A 146 1.05 7.77 -6.53
CA ARG A 146 -0.25 7.31 -7.04
C ARG A 146 -0.76 8.16 -8.19
N GLN A 147 -0.65 9.49 -8.07
CA GLN A 147 -1.07 10.42 -9.12
C GLN A 147 -0.23 10.25 -10.39
N ARG A 148 1.10 10.15 -10.25
CA ARG A 148 2.03 9.97 -11.38
C ARG A 148 1.88 8.62 -12.07
N TYR A 149 1.55 7.56 -11.33
CA TYR A 149 1.38 6.21 -11.88
C TYR A 149 0.24 6.14 -12.91
N GLN A 150 -0.88 6.81 -12.63
CA GLN A 150 -2.03 6.80 -13.55
C GLN A 150 -1.72 7.46 -14.91
N ALA A 151 -0.79 8.41 -14.96
CA ALA A 151 -0.36 9.04 -16.22
C ALA A 151 0.41 8.06 -17.15
N LYS A 152 0.98 6.98 -16.59
CA LYS A 152 1.81 6.01 -17.33
C LYS A 152 1.08 4.70 -17.66
N ALA A 153 -0.05 4.40 -17.02
CA ALA A 153 -0.80 3.16 -17.27
C ALA A 153 -1.21 3.05 -18.76
N PRO A 154 -1.03 1.87 -19.41
CA PRO A 154 -1.22 1.70 -20.84
C PRO A 154 -2.63 2.12 -21.29
N ARG A 155 -2.68 2.89 -22.40
CA ARG A 155 -3.88 3.54 -22.96
C ARG A 155 -5.10 2.61 -23.17
N ASN A 156 -4.92 1.30 -23.17
CA ASN A 156 -6.00 0.32 -23.31
C ASN A 156 -6.79 0.01 -22.02
N GLN A 157 -6.30 0.39 -20.83
CA GLN A 157 -7.07 0.27 -19.58
C GLN A 157 -7.58 1.62 -19.07
N SER A 158 -6.91 2.72 -19.42
CA SER A 158 -7.16 4.03 -18.82
C SER A 158 -8.12 4.94 -19.60
N ARG A 159 -8.38 4.70 -20.90
CA ARG A 159 -9.11 5.65 -21.77
C ARG A 159 -10.62 5.42 -21.91
N ARG A 160 -11.22 4.41 -21.26
CA ARG A 160 -12.69 4.17 -21.34
C ARG A 160 -13.46 4.52 -20.07
N PHE A 161 -12.79 4.94 -18.99
CA PHE A 161 -13.41 5.02 -17.66
C PHE A 161 -13.36 6.39 -16.98
N CYS A 162 -12.49 7.29 -17.44
CA CYS A 162 -12.38 8.66 -16.91
C CYS A 162 -12.29 9.63 -18.12
N SER A 163 -13.43 9.94 -18.76
CA SER A 163 -13.58 11.03 -19.75
C SER A 163 -14.90 11.73 -19.48
#